data_AF-A0A496YAA0-F1
#
_entry.id   AF-A0A496YAA0-F1
#
_cell.length_a   1.000
_cell.length_b   1.000
_cell.length_c   1.000
_cell.angle_alpha   90.00
_cell.angle_beta   90.00
_cell.angle_gamma   90.00
#
_symmetry.space_group_name_H-M   'P 1'
#
loop_
_entity.id
_entity.type
_entity.pdbx_description
1 polymer ?
#
loop_
_entity_poly.entity_id
_entity_poly.type
_entity_poly.pdbx_seq_one_letter_code
_entity_poly.pdbx_strand_id
1 'polypeptide(L)'
;YLCIWDQDRGYYAASHKLFFQLFFQAARTLTLLYDPVTSCQVRPWHHAAGDFVIKNLRDEPCIRLTTVRGYEPLFPSPGERNALTNLLFFFLDMGVRMRLDRLDGVGRVTWIKGDIPTAVFKGFFSALKTMSHEGYFKGSVAGDFLDLLKSFSLQEILTAFKPLIETYDREGEQEELAVILQNLACHAKELLSLTGKLALSNHP
;
A
#
# COMPACT_ATOMS: atom_id res chain seq x y z
N TYR A 1 -9.84 2.90 14.77
CA TYR A 1 -10.89 3.70 14.10
C TYR A 1 -10.18 4.86 13.41
N LEU A 2 -10.66 5.32 12.26
CA LEU A 2 -10.10 6.48 11.55
C LEU A 2 -10.96 7.70 11.84
N CYS A 3 -10.36 8.81 12.27
CA CYS A 3 -11.07 10.07 12.48
C CYS A 3 -11.02 10.90 11.20
N ILE A 4 -12.17 11.28 10.67
CA ILE A 4 -12.28 12.21 9.55
C ILE A 4 -12.34 13.63 10.09
N TRP A 5 -11.48 14.48 9.56
CA TRP A 5 -11.42 15.90 9.87
C TRP A 5 -12.18 16.64 8.76
N ASP A 6 -13.44 16.95 9.02
CA ASP A 6 -14.34 17.61 8.08
C ASP A 6 -14.56 19.06 8.50
N GLN A 7 -14.30 20.01 7.60
CA GLN A 7 -14.40 21.44 7.91
C GLN A 7 -15.84 21.89 8.21
N ASP A 8 -16.84 21.19 7.68
CA ASP A 8 -18.26 21.53 7.87
C ASP A 8 -18.88 20.77 9.04
N ARG A 9 -18.48 19.51 9.24
CA ARG A 9 -19.10 18.60 10.23
C ARG A 9 -18.28 18.39 11.50
N GLY A 10 -17.06 18.93 11.56
CA GLY A 10 -16.11 18.67 12.62
C GLY A 10 -15.54 17.25 12.54
N TYR A 11 -15.09 16.73 13.69
CA TYR A 11 -14.44 15.44 13.77
C TYR A 11 -15.45 14.30 13.93
N TYR A 12 -15.36 13.27 13.10
CA TYR A 12 -16.19 12.07 13.26
C TYR A 12 -15.46 10.78 12.89
N ALA A 13 -15.89 9.67 13.48
CA ALA A 13 -15.34 8.35 13.15
C ALA A 13 -15.83 7.91 11.76
N ALA A 14 -14.89 7.50 10.90
CA ALA A 14 -15.23 6.93 9.60
C ALA A 14 -16.08 5.66 9.76
N SER A 15 -17.13 5.54 8.95
CA SER A 15 -17.83 4.26 8.81
C SER A 15 -16.88 3.20 8.23
N HIS A 16 -17.17 1.93 8.46
CA HIS A 16 -16.34 0.84 7.91
C HIS A 16 -16.24 0.92 6.37
N LYS A 17 -17.35 1.25 5.68
CA LYS A 17 -17.36 1.44 4.22
C LYS A 17 -16.43 2.57 3.79
N LEU A 18 -16.51 3.73 4.46
CA LEU A 18 -15.65 4.86 4.15
C LEU A 18 -14.18 4.51 4.41
N PHE A 19 -13.88 3.97 5.59
CA PHE A 19 -12.53 3.48 5.95
C PHE A 19 -11.95 2.58 4.85
N PHE A 20 -12.70 1.55 4.45
CA PHE A 20 -12.26 0.62 3.41
C PHE A 20 -11.99 1.33 2.08
N GLN A 21 -12.91 2.19 1.63
CA GLN A 21 -12.76 2.92 0.37
C GLN A 21 -11.55 3.83 0.37
N LEU A 22 -11.21 4.44 1.52
CA LEU A 22 -10.04 5.31 1.60
C LEU A 22 -8.74 4.54 1.34
N PHE A 23 -8.49 3.44 2.06
CA PHE A 23 -7.28 2.65 1.82
C PHE A 23 -7.26 1.99 0.44
N PHE A 24 -8.43 1.59 -0.09
CA PHE A 24 -8.54 1.08 -1.45
C PHE A 24 -8.12 2.13 -2.49
N GLN A 25 -8.67 3.34 -2.42
CA GLN A 25 -8.37 4.39 -3.38
C GLN A 25 -6.92 4.87 -3.24
N ALA A 26 -6.40 5.03 -2.02
CA ALA A 26 -5.01 5.42 -1.80
C ALA A 26 -4.03 4.42 -2.43
N ALA A 27 -4.21 3.12 -2.18
CA ALA A 27 -3.40 2.07 -2.79
C ALA A 27 -3.53 2.05 -4.31
N ARG A 28 -4.75 2.20 -4.83
CA ARG A 28 -5.01 2.28 -6.28
C ARG A 28 -4.27 3.46 -6.91
N THR A 29 -4.38 4.65 -6.33
CA THR A 29 -3.72 5.87 -6.83
C THR A 29 -2.20 5.73 -6.83
N LEU A 30 -1.59 5.26 -5.73
CA LEU A 30 -0.14 5.07 -5.66
C LEU A 30 0.34 4.05 -6.69
N THR A 31 -0.42 2.97 -6.90
CA THR A 31 -0.09 1.95 -7.90
C THR A 31 -0.21 2.49 -9.32
N LEU A 32 -1.23 3.29 -9.63
CA LEU A 32 -1.35 3.95 -10.94
C LEU A 32 -0.22 4.95 -11.22
N LEU A 33 0.41 5.49 -10.17
CA LEU A 33 1.56 6.37 -10.29
C LEU A 33 2.89 5.62 -10.34
N TYR A 34 2.92 4.30 -10.12
CA TYR A 34 4.15 3.51 -10.22
C TYR A 34 4.59 3.37 -11.68
N ASP A 35 5.85 3.67 -11.97
CA ASP A 35 6.44 3.45 -13.30
C ASP A 35 7.07 2.05 -13.36
N PRO A 36 6.54 1.13 -14.19
CA PRO A 36 7.07 -0.23 -14.27
C PRO A 36 8.43 -0.35 -14.98
N VAL A 37 8.85 0.66 -15.74
CA VAL A 37 10.13 0.68 -16.45
C VAL A 37 11.24 1.12 -15.51
N THR A 38 11.02 2.23 -14.80
CA THR A 38 12.04 2.82 -13.90
C THR A 38 11.91 2.36 -12.46
N SER A 39 10.79 1.71 -12.10
CA SER A 39 10.39 1.42 -10.72
C SER A 39 10.23 2.66 -9.84
N CYS A 40 10.12 3.86 -10.45
CA CYS A 40 9.86 5.08 -9.73
C CYS A 40 8.46 5.05 -9.11
N GLN A 41 8.38 5.54 -7.89
CA GLN A 41 7.15 5.65 -7.12
C GLN A 41 7.12 6.98 -6.39
N VAL A 42 5.92 7.42 -6.03
CA VAL A 42 5.77 8.54 -5.09
C VAL A 42 6.41 8.14 -3.76
N ARG A 43 7.40 8.90 -3.29
CA ARG A 43 8.00 8.78 -1.96
C ARG A 43 8.82 10.04 -1.59
N PRO A 44 9.00 10.36 -0.29
CA PRO A 44 8.28 9.78 0.84
C PRO A 44 6.80 10.23 0.83
N TRP A 45 5.92 9.36 1.31
CA TRP A 45 4.53 9.69 1.63
C TRP A 45 4.14 9.04 2.95
N HIS A 46 3.30 9.72 3.73
CA HIS A 46 2.79 9.24 5.02
C HIS A 46 1.31 9.57 5.16
N HIS A 47 0.49 8.61 5.59
CA HIS A 47 -0.93 8.85 5.84
C HIS A 47 -1.16 9.96 6.87
N ALA A 48 -0.37 9.97 7.94
CA ALA A 48 -0.45 10.96 9.02
C ALA A 48 -0.10 12.39 8.55
N ALA A 49 0.64 12.55 7.45
CA ALA A 49 1.13 13.84 6.97
C ALA A 49 0.10 14.61 6.12
N GLY A 50 -1.10 14.09 5.91
CA GLY A 50 -2.13 14.74 5.08
C GLY A 50 -1.82 14.71 3.59
N ASP A 51 -0.98 13.76 3.14
CA ASP A 51 -0.64 13.62 1.72
C ASP A 51 -1.87 13.24 0.86
N PHE A 52 -2.96 12.78 1.48
CA PHE A 52 -4.23 12.48 0.82
C PHE A 52 -5.35 13.40 1.30
N VAL A 53 -6.09 13.98 0.36
CA VAL A 53 -7.36 14.69 0.61
C VAL A 53 -8.53 13.89 0.07
N ILE A 54 -9.64 13.94 0.81
CA ILE A 54 -10.87 13.26 0.45
C ILE A 54 -11.81 14.29 -0.15
N LYS A 55 -12.25 14.03 -1.38
CA LYS A 55 -13.33 14.75 -2.03
C LYS A 55 -14.60 13.89 -2.00
N ASN A 56 -15.75 14.54 -1.82
CA ASN A 56 -17.08 13.93 -1.90
C ASN A 56 -17.33 12.80 -0.88
N LEU A 57 -17.41 13.14 0.41
CA LEU A 57 -17.67 12.19 1.51
C LEU A 57 -19.08 11.53 1.49
N ARG A 58 -19.99 11.95 0.61
CA ARG A 58 -21.41 11.52 0.62
C ARG A 58 -21.74 10.32 -0.28
N ASP A 59 -21.10 10.21 -1.44
CA ASP A 59 -21.47 9.21 -2.46
C ASP A 59 -20.31 8.21 -2.69
N GLU A 60 -19.35 8.63 -3.51
CA GLU A 60 -18.10 7.90 -3.81
C GLU A 60 -16.91 8.76 -3.35
N PRO A 61 -16.33 8.46 -2.17
CA PRO A 61 -15.19 9.21 -1.67
C PRO A 61 -14.02 9.04 -2.64
N CYS A 62 -13.62 10.14 -3.25
CA CYS A 62 -12.48 10.20 -4.14
C CYS A 62 -11.28 10.71 -3.36
N ILE A 63 -10.21 9.91 -3.31
CA ILE A 63 -8.95 10.36 -2.73
C ILE A 63 -8.11 11.01 -3.82
N ARG A 64 -7.49 12.14 -3.48
CA ARG A 64 -6.45 12.76 -4.28
C ARG A 64 -5.19 12.93 -3.44
N LEU A 65 -4.05 12.58 -4.03
CA LEU A 65 -2.74 12.93 -3.48
C LEU A 65 -2.54 14.45 -3.61
N THR A 66 -2.26 15.13 -2.51
CA THR A 66 -2.14 16.61 -2.45
C THR A 66 -0.81 17.10 -2.99
N THR A 67 0.28 16.39 -2.69
CA THR A 67 1.64 16.76 -3.09
C THR A 67 2.49 15.52 -3.32
N VAL A 68 3.24 15.50 -4.42
CA VAL A 68 4.29 14.51 -4.68
C VAL A 68 5.61 15.17 -4.27
N ARG A 69 6.21 14.73 -3.16
CA ARG A 69 7.47 15.30 -2.63
C ARG A 69 8.71 14.71 -3.31
N GLY A 70 8.57 13.51 -3.86
CA GLY A 70 9.60 12.84 -4.62
C GLY A 70 9.00 11.74 -5.48
N TYR A 71 9.73 11.39 -6.53
CA TYR A 71 9.35 10.36 -7.49
C TYR A 71 10.61 9.61 -7.93
N GLU A 72 10.89 8.51 -7.25
CA GLU A 72 12.18 7.81 -7.35
C GLU A 72 12.01 6.31 -7.03
N PRO A 73 12.93 5.45 -7.47
CA PRO A 73 12.85 4.03 -7.14
C PRO A 73 13.16 3.78 -5.67
N LEU A 74 12.54 2.75 -5.10
CA LEU A 74 12.77 2.33 -3.70
C LEU A 74 14.23 2.00 -3.39
N PHE A 75 14.96 1.52 -4.40
CA PHE A 75 16.33 1.07 -4.26
C PHE A 75 17.15 1.63 -5.43
N PRO A 76 18.46 1.85 -5.22
CA PRO A 76 19.36 2.14 -6.32
C PRO A 76 19.38 0.98 -7.32
N SER A 77 19.60 1.30 -8.60
CA SER A 77 19.74 0.33 -9.71
C SER A 77 18.58 -0.67 -9.85
N PRO A 78 17.32 -0.22 -10.02
CA PRO A 78 16.17 -1.13 -10.17
C PRO A 78 16.27 -2.05 -11.39
N GLY A 79 17.02 -1.66 -12.43
CA GLY A 79 17.19 -2.43 -13.67
C GLY A 79 17.96 -3.75 -13.52
N GLU A 80 18.62 -4.00 -12.38
CA GLU A 80 19.26 -5.29 -12.08
C GLU A 80 18.26 -6.36 -11.62
N ARG A 81 17.03 -5.94 -11.24
CA ARG A 81 15.94 -6.84 -10.86
C ARG A 81 14.88 -6.88 -11.95
N ASN A 82 14.17 -8.02 -12.02
CA ASN A 82 13.02 -8.13 -12.90
C ASN A 82 11.86 -7.25 -12.39
N ALA A 83 10.98 -6.84 -13.30
CA ALA A 83 9.87 -5.92 -13.02
C ALA A 83 8.89 -6.45 -11.95
N LEU A 84 8.62 -7.76 -11.91
CA LEU A 84 7.74 -8.36 -10.90
C LEU A 84 8.36 -8.31 -9.50
N THR A 85 9.67 -8.47 -9.38
CA THR A 85 10.39 -8.32 -8.11
C THR A 85 10.36 -6.87 -7.63
N ASN A 86 10.54 -5.88 -8.52
CA ASN A 86 10.42 -4.47 -8.13
C ASN A 86 8.99 -4.12 -7.73
N LEU A 87 7.99 -4.65 -8.45
CA LEU A 87 6.59 -4.51 -8.10
C LEU A 87 6.25 -5.18 -6.76
N LEU A 88 6.90 -6.30 -6.44
CA LEU A 88 6.75 -6.97 -5.14
C LEU A 88 7.23 -6.05 -4.02
N PHE A 89 8.43 -5.47 -4.15
CA PHE A 89 8.93 -4.55 -3.14
C PHE A 89 8.07 -3.30 -2.99
N PHE A 90 7.59 -2.73 -4.09
CA PHE A 90 6.62 -1.63 -4.07
C PHE A 90 5.35 -2.02 -3.29
N PHE A 91 4.78 -3.18 -3.58
CA PHE A 91 3.57 -3.67 -2.93
C PHE A 91 3.78 -3.91 -1.42
N LEU A 92 4.90 -4.54 -1.04
CA LEU A 92 5.24 -4.82 0.35
C LEU A 92 5.49 -3.52 1.15
N ASP A 93 6.23 -2.57 0.57
CA ASP A 93 6.46 -1.24 1.17
C ASP A 93 5.15 -0.49 1.38
N MET A 94 4.31 -0.42 0.34
CA MET A 94 3.00 0.21 0.42
C MET A 94 2.11 -0.46 1.48
N GLY A 95 2.08 -1.79 1.53
CA GLY A 95 1.28 -2.53 2.51
C GLY A 95 1.64 -2.20 3.97
N VAL A 96 2.93 -2.02 4.25
CA VAL A 96 3.43 -1.60 5.57
C VAL A 96 3.10 -0.14 5.83
N ARG A 97 3.45 0.77 4.92
CA ARG A 97 3.22 2.22 5.10
C ARG A 97 1.74 2.59 5.22
N MET A 98 0.85 1.84 4.56
CA MET A 98 -0.62 2.00 4.70
C MET A 98 -1.14 1.72 6.12
N ARG A 99 -0.36 1.02 6.95
CA ARG A 99 -0.74 0.70 8.33
C ARG A 99 -0.12 1.64 9.35
N LEU A 100 0.89 2.41 8.97
CA LEU A 100 1.54 3.36 9.85
C LEU A 100 0.73 4.65 9.92
N ASP A 101 0.49 5.09 11.14
CA ASP A 101 -0.19 6.35 11.42
C ASP A 101 0.31 6.91 12.75
N ARG A 102 0.06 8.19 13.01
CA ARG A 102 0.39 8.83 14.29
C ARG A 102 -0.88 9.11 15.07
N LEU A 103 -0.85 8.85 16.37
CA LEU A 103 -1.97 9.19 17.26
C LEU A 103 -2.25 10.70 17.14
N ASP A 104 -3.48 11.07 16.78
CA ASP A 104 -3.89 12.46 16.53
C ASP A 104 -3.03 13.19 15.47
N GLY A 105 -2.43 12.45 14.54
CA GLY A 105 -1.63 12.96 13.41
C GLY A 105 -0.19 13.37 13.75
N VAL A 106 0.13 13.62 15.02
CA VAL A 106 1.46 14.09 15.46
C VAL A 106 2.04 13.31 16.64
N GLY A 107 1.24 12.49 17.30
CA GLY A 107 1.64 11.69 18.45
C GLY A 107 2.48 10.48 18.07
N ARG A 108 2.50 9.48 18.97
CA ARG A 108 3.30 8.26 18.80
C ARG A 108 2.90 7.51 17.54
N VAL A 109 3.86 6.80 16.94
CA VAL A 109 3.58 5.91 15.81
C VAL A 109 2.69 4.75 16.28
N THR A 110 1.69 4.44 15.47
CA THR A 110 0.71 3.39 15.71
C THR A 110 0.59 2.49 14.50
N TRP A 111 0.26 1.24 14.77
CA TRP A 111 -0.08 0.25 13.74
C TRP A 111 -1.59 0.11 13.64
N ILE A 112 -2.18 0.59 12.56
CA ILE A 112 -3.63 0.48 12.35
C ILE A 112 -3.97 -0.98 12.07
N LYS A 113 -4.83 -1.57 12.91
CA LYS A 113 -5.38 -2.93 12.74
C LYS A 113 -6.66 -2.91 11.88
N GLY A 114 -7.10 -4.10 11.46
CA GLY A 114 -8.34 -4.29 10.70
C GLY A 114 -8.09 -4.55 9.21
N ASP A 115 -9.12 -4.32 8.39
CA ASP A 115 -9.18 -4.75 6.98
C ASP A 115 -8.35 -3.92 5.99
N ILE A 116 -7.33 -3.19 6.47
CA ILE A 116 -6.43 -2.41 5.62
C ILE A 116 -5.75 -3.28 4.56
N PRO A 117 -5.15 -4.45 4.87
CA PRO A 117 -4.53 -5.28 3.85
C PRO A 117 -5.51 -5.65 2.75
N THR A 118 -6.76 -5.95 3.10
CA THR A 118 -7.80 -6.29 2.12
C THR A 118 -8.09 -5.11 1.20
N ALA A 119 -8.22 -3.90 1.75
CA ALA A 119 -8.45 -2.68 0.97
C ALA A 119 -7.27 -2.36 0.04
N VAL A 120 -6.05 -2.39 0.58
CA VAL A 120 -4.80 -2.15 -0.15
C VAL A 120 -4.62 -3.16 -1.27
N PHE A 121 -4.82 -4.45 -0.97
CA PHE A 121 -4.72 -5.53 -1.95
C PHE A 121 -5.72 -5.33 -3.09
N LYS A 122 -7.00 -5.06 -2.79
CA LYS A 122 -7.99 -4.79 -3.85
C LYS A 122 -7.65 -3.54 -4.67
N GLY A 123 -7.18 -2.47 -4.03
CA GLY A 123 -6.80 -1.22 -4.70
C GLY A 123 -5.63 -1.43 -5.67
N PHE A 124 -4.60 -2.10 -5.18
CA PHE A 124 -3.42 -2.47 -5.95
C PHE A 124 -3.77 -3.33 -7.18
N PHE A 125 -4.52 -4.42 -6.99
CA PHE A 125 -4.93 -5.29 -8.11
C PHE A 125 -5.89 -4.60 -9.07
N SER A 126 -6.74 -3.68 -8.59
CA SER A 126 -7.57 -2.85 -9.46
C SER A 126 -6.72 -1.97 -10.37
N ALA A 127 -5.67 -1.33 -9.82
CA ALA A 127 -4.74 -0.52 -10.60
C ALA A 127 -3.94 -1.35 -11.60
N LEU A 128 -3.41 -2.51 -11.22
CA LEU A 128 -2.68 -3.40 -12.14
C LEU A 128 -3.52 -3.81 -13.35
N LYS A 129 -4.80 -4.13 -13.13
CA LYS A 129 -5.73 -4.42 -14.23
C LYS A 129 -5.87 -3.22 -15.18
N THR A 130 -6.05 -2.02 -14.63
CA THR A 130 -6.09 -0.77 -15.42
C THR A 130 -4.80 -0.57 -16.21
N MET A 131 -3.64 -0.68 -15.56
CA MET A 131 -2.33 -0.50 -16.19
C MET A 131 -2.06 -1.51 -17.31
N SER A 132 -2.49 -2.78 -17.15
CA SER A 132 -2.45 -3.78 -18.22
C SER A 132 -3.33 -3.39 -19.40
N HIS A 133 -4.56 -2.93 -19.16
CA HIS A 133 -5.46 -2.47 -20.22
C HIS A 133 -4.92 -1.25 -20.98
N GLU A 134 -4.21 -0.36 -20.29
CA GLU A 134 -3.60 0.85 -20.85
C GLU A 134 -2.21 0.60 -21.46
N GLY A 135 -1.68 -0.62 -21.38
CA GLY A 135 -0.43 -1.02 -22.03
C GLY A 135 0.86 -0.68 -21.26
N TYR A 136 0.76 -0.26 -19.99
CA TYR A 136 1.93 -0.02 -19.13
C TYR A 136 2.69 -1.31 -18.79
N PHE A 137 1.99 -2.45 -18.77
CA PHE A 137 2.57 -3.77 -18.63
C PHE A 137 2.26 -4.63 -19.86
N LYS A 138 3.21 -5.49 -20.24
CA LYS A 138 2.94 -6.56 -21.21
C LYS A 138 2.20 -7.70 -20.52
N GLY A 139 1.14 -8.20 -21.15
CA GLY A 139 0.38 -9.35 -20.63
C GLY A 139 -0.45 -9.05 -19.38
N SER A 140 -0.78 -10.12 -18.64
CA SER A 140 -1.62 -10.06 -17.44
C SER A 140 -0.76 -9.94 -16.18
N VAL A 141 -0.17 -8.76 -15.94
CA VAL A 141 0.68 -8.53 -14.76
C VAL A 141 -0.04 -8.84 -13.45
N ALA A 142 -1.36 -8.59 -13.38
CA ALA A 142 -2.17 -8.92 -12.22
C ALA A 142 -2.23 -10.44 -11.98
N GLY A 143 -2.35 -11.25 -13.03
CA GLY A 143 -2.32 -12.71 -12.90
C GLY A 143 -0.93 -13.19 -12.45
N ASP A 144 0.10 -12.78 -13.18
CA ASP A 144 1.49 -13.17 -12.93
C ASP A 144 1.94 -12.79 -11.52
N PHE A 145 1.57 -11.59 -11.06
CA PHE A 145 1.88 -11.13 -9.72
C PHE A 145 1.11 -11.89 -8.63
N LEU A 146 -0.16 -12.24 -8.88
CA LEU A 146 -0.93 -13.05 -7.93
C LEU A 146 -0.32 -14.45 -7.78
N ASP A 147 0.09 -15.07 -8.88
CA ASP A 147 0.70 -16.39 -8.88
C ASP A 147 2.09 -16.36 -8.23
N LEU A 148 2.86 -15.29 -8.46
CA LEU A 148 4.07 -15.00 -7.69
C LEU A 148 3.78 -14.94 -6.19
N LEU A 149 2.79 -14.14 -5.75
CA LEU A 149 2.47 -14.04 -4.31
C LEU A 149 2.02 -15.38 -3.70
N LYS A 150 1.33 -16.23 -4.45
CA LYS A 150 0.90 -17.56 -3.99
C LYS A 150 2.05 -18.56 -3.85
N SER A 151 3.15 -18.37 -4.58
CA SER A 151 4.30 -19.27 -4.51
C SER A 151 5.13 -19.06 -3.24
N PHE A 152 5.03 -17.89 -2.61
CA PHE A 152 5.74 -17.59 -1.37
C PHE A 152 5.13 -18.31 -0.16
N SER A 153 6.01 -18.95 0.62
CA SER A 153 5.77 -19.26 2.02
C SER A 153 5.85 -18.00 2.91
N LEU A 154 5.37 -18.11 4.14
CA LEU A 154 5.50 -17.05 5.14
C LEU A 154 6.97 -16.64 5.37
N GLN A 155 7.90 -17.61 5.40
CA GLN A 155 9.32 -17.34 5.63
C GLN A 155 9.97 -16.62 4.45
N GLU A 156 9.57 -16.94 3.23
CA GLU A 156 10.07 -16.25 2.03
C GLU A 156 9.53 -14.82 1.95
N ILE A 157 8.24 -14.58 2.29
CA ILE A 157 7.72 -13.19 2.41
C ILE A 157 8.49 -12.41 3.49
N LEU A 158 8.71 -13.01 4.66
CA LEU A 158 9.47 -12.34 5.72
C LEU A 158 10.92 -12.06 5.30
N THR A 159 11.50 -12.94 4.50
CA THR A 159 12.83 -12.72 3.92
C THR A 159 12.81 -11.59 2.90
N ALA A 160 11.75 -11.48 2.08
CA ALA A 160 11.55 -10.37 1.13
C ALA A 160 11.38 -9.01 1.82
N PHE A 161 10.98 -8.97 3.11
CA PHE A 161 10.96 -7.71 3.87
C PHE A 161 12.33 -7.24 4.37
N LYS A 162 13.37 -8.10 4.40
CA LYS A 162 14.68 -7.72 4.96
C LYS A 162 15.30 -6.49 4.26
N PRO A 163 15.34 -6.40 2.92
CA PRO A 163 15.85 -5.20 2.25
C PRO A 163 15.01 -3.95 2.52
N LEU A 164 13.70 -4.10 2.79
CA LEU A 164 12.84 -2.97 3.16
C LEU A 164 13.17 -2.46 4.56
N ILE A 165 13.37 -3.38 5.52
CA ILE A 165 13.79 -3.07 6.88
C ILE A 165 15.12 -2.29 6.89
N GLU A 166 16.09 -2.73 6.10
CA GLU A 166 17.38 -2.03 5.94
C GLU A 166 17.22 -0.62 5.34
N THR A 167 16.22 -0.42 4.49
CA THR A 167 15.88 0.92 3.98
C THR A 167 15.24 1.79 5.06
N TYR A 168 14.27 1.27 5.82
CA TYR A 168 13.62 2.02 6.91
C TYR A 168 14.61 2.44 8.01
N ASP A 169 15.56 1.56 8.34
CA ASP A 169 16.61 1.85 9.31
C ASP A 169 17.50 3.01 8.84
N ARG A 170 17.91 3.01 7.56
CA ARG A 170 18.71 4.08 6.95
C ARG A 170 17.98 5.41 6.82
N GLU A 171 16.66 5.39 6.63
CA GLU A 171 15.81 6.58 6.58
C GLU A 171 15.68 7.28 7.95
N GLY A 172 16.14 6.64 9.03
CA GLY A 172 16.15 7.22 10.38
C GLY A 172 14.81 7.15 11.10
N GLU A 173 13.86 6.36 10.60
CA GLU A 173 12.49 6.23 11.11
C GLU A 173 12.41 5.21 12.28
N GLN A 174 13.27 5.36 13.29
CA GLN A 174 13.46 4.34 14.35
C GLN A 174 12.19 4.01 15.15
N GLU A 175 11.32 5.00 15.38
CA GLU A 175 10.02 4.78 16.03
C GLU A 175 9.10 3.93 15.15
N GLU A 176 9.06 4.20 13.85
CA GLU A 176 8.26 3.45 12.88
C GLU A 176 8.79 2.03 12.70
N LEU A 177 10.11 1.90 12.57
CA LEU A 177 10.79 0.61 12.43
C LEU A 177 10.45 -0.31 13.61
N ALA A 178 10.48 0.20 14.85
CA ALA A 178 10.12 -0.59 16.02
C ALA A 178 8.68 -1.10 15.95
N VAL A 179 7.74 -0.28 15.48
CA VAL A 179 6.33 -0.66 15.30
C VAL A 179 6.17 -1.66 14.15
N ILE A 180 6.89 -1.48 13.04
CA ILE A 180 6.90 -2.41 11.90
C ILE A 180 7.37 -3.79 12.36
N LEU A 181 8.53 -3.88 13.01
CA LEU A 181 9.12 -5.15 13.43
C LEU A 181 8.20 -5.93 14.38
N GLN A 182 7.51 -5.24 15.28
CA GLN A 182 6.54 -5.87 16.20
C GLN A 182 5.33 -6.48 15.49
N ASN A 183 4.93 -5.95 14.32
CA ASN A 183 3.70 -6.34 13.63
C ASN A 183 3.93 -7.13 12.33
N LEU A 184 5.16 -7.15 11.81
CA LEU A 184 5.48 -7.64 10.47
C LEU A 184 5.07 -9.09 10.23
N ALA A 185 5.29 -9.97 11.21
CA ALA A 185 4.91 -11.38 11.11
C ALA A 185 3.39 -11.58 10.99
N CYS A 186 2.60 -10.73 11.68
CA CYS A 186 1.15 -10.74 11.54
C CYS A 186 0.73 -10.21 10.17
N HIS A 187 1.35 -9.10 9.74
CA HIS A 187 1.09 -8.50 8.44
C HIS A 187 1.31 -9.46 7.27
N ALA A 188 2.46 -10.15 7.27
CA ALA A 188 2.81 -11.11 6.23
C ALA A 188 1.81 -12.27 6.17
N LYS A 189 1.32 -12.76 7.32
CA LYS A 189 0.26 -13.79 7.37
C LYS A 189 -1.05 -13.29 6.77
N GLU A 190 -1.45 -12.07 7.10
CA GLU A 190 -2.67 -11.47 6.54
C GLU A 190 -2.56 -11.33 5.01
N LEU A 191 -1.42 -10.83 4.50
CA LEU A 191 -1.17 -10.71 3.06
C LEU A 191 -1.29 -12.05 2.33
N LEU A 192 -0.62 -13.10 2.84
CA LEU A 192 -0.69 -14.44 2.25
C LEU A 192 -2.10 -15.02 2.33
N SER A 193 -2.88 -14.71 3.37
CA SER A 193 -4.28 -15.17 3.44
C SER A 193 -5.19 -14.55 2.38
N LEU A 194 -4.83 -13.39 1.82
CA LEU A 194 -5.63 -12.69 0.81
C LEU A 194 -5.48 -13.31 -0.58
N THR A 195 -4.34 -13.92 -0.89
CA THR A 195 -4.08 -14.54 -2.20
C THR A 195 -5.04 -15.70 -2.49
N GLY A 196 -5.46 -16.43 -1.44
CA GLY A 196 -6.46 -17.49 -1.55
C GLY A 196 -7.90 -16.99 -1.74
N LYS A 197 -8.23 -15.79 -1.24
CA LYS A 197 -9.60 -15.23 -1.32
C LYS A 197 -9.94 -14.65 -2.69
N LEU A 198 -8.95 -14.13 -3.44
CA LEU A 198 -9.17 -13.51 -4.75
C LEU A 198 -9.36 -14.53 -5.88
N ALA A 199 -8.97 -15.78 -5.67
CA ALA A 199 -9.27 -16.89 -6.58
C ALA A 199 -10.79 -17.18 -6.67
N LEU A 200 -11.54 -16.92 -5.59
CA LEU A 200 -12.98 -17.18 -5.51
C LEU A 200 -13.85 -16.06 -6.12
N SER A 201 -13.29 -14.88 -6.36
CA SER A 201 -14.00 -13.71 -6.93
C SER A 201 -13.80 -13.52 -8.43
N ASN A 202 -13.05 -14.41 -9.09
CA ASN A 202 -12.78 -14.36 -10.53
C ASN A 202 -13.67 -15.33 -11.36
N HIS A 203 -14.71 -15.91 -10.76
CA HIS A 203 -15.77 -16.54 -11.56
C HIS A 203 -16.76 -15.46 -12.01
N PRO A 204 -17.00 -15.31 -13.33
CA PRO A 204 -17.96 -14.34 -13.87
C PRO A 204 -19.39 -14.62 -13.41
#